data_AF-A0A7X6FUQ9-F1
#
_entry.id   AF-A0A7X6FUQ9-F1
#
_cell.length_a   1.000
_cell.length_b   1.000
_cell.length_c   1.000
_cell.angle_alpha   90.00
_cell.angle_beta   90.00
_cell.angle_gamma   90.00
#
_symmetry.space_group_name_H-M   'P 1'
#
loop_
_entity.id
_entity.type
_entity.pdbx_description
1 polymer ?
#
loop_
_entity_poly.entity_id
_entity_poly.type
_entity_poly.pdbx_seq_one_letter_code
_entity_poly.pdbx_strand_id
1 'polypeptide(L)'
;MQNPYASGGKDQTVIETVRALDGFLETVSDREIANGLVVEEDVENSTTYSVGQVQIEDHIGSYLGRQYTSHDEDGSKVYAGSRLRVVRGGWDALLHQVQSPVARRIVENARRYDEAALQHLGLVASRRNYDVLVGPITENGVRCGVLEQSWRVGGASPAEVLALEKLAQDETVTAVQAVLRESYGQPSTFNEDDFVVYVGDDDFGRPLHKYARIEKIYHDP
;
A
#
# COMPACT_ATOMS: atom_id res chain seq x y z
N MET A 1 -3.92 10.80 -15.44
CA MET A 1 -4.00 9.72 -16.45
C MET A 1 -2.79 8.82 -16.29
N GLN A 2 -2.97 7.50 -16.34
CA GLN A 2 -1.89 6.54 -16.06
C GLN A 2 -1.93 5.32 -17.00
N ASN A 3 -0.74 4.77 -17.29
CA ASN A 3 -0.57 3.52 -18.02
C ASN A 3 -0.91 2.33 -17.09
N PRO A 4 -1.78 1.39 -17.51
CA PRO A 4 -2.24 0.27 -16.66
C PRO A 4 -1.14 -0.72 -16.25
N TYR A 5 0.04 -0.65 -16.89
CA TYR A 5 1.19 -1.50 -16.56
C TYR A 5 2.32 -0.75 -15.83
N ALA A 6 2.15 0.54 -15.55
CA ALA A 6 3.12 1.31 -14.78
C ALA A 6 3.20 0.81 -13.33
N SER A 7 4.35 1.02 -12.69
CA SER A 7 4.58 0.61 -11.30
C SER A 7 5.06 1.77 -10.45
N GLY A 8 4.46 1.93 -9.27
CA GLY A 8 4.95 2.87 -8.25
C GLY A 8 4.71 4.35 -8.59
N GLY A 9 3.61 4.66 -9.28
CA GLY A 9 3.21 6.05 -9.58
C GLY A 9 4.08 6.78 -10.61
N LYS A 10 5.06 6.10 -11.22
CA LYS A 10 5.83 6.65 -12.34
C LYS A 10 4.93 6.73 -13.59
N ASP A 11 5.18 7.72 -14.45
CA ASP A 11 4.44 7.97 -15.70
C ASP A 11 2.96 8.36 -15.55
N GLN A 12 2.62 9.04 -14.46
CA GLN A 12 1.32 9.68 -14.29
C GLN A 12 1.37 11.15 -14.75
N THR A 13 0.33 11.60 -15.45
CA THR A 13 0.17 13.01 -15.83
C THR A 13 -1.15 13.57 -15.31
N VAL A 14 -1.08 14.70 -14.60
CA VAL A 14 -2.26 15.48 -14.20
C VAL A 14 -2.68 16.37 -15.36
N ILE A 15 -3.97 16.31 -15.72
CA ILE A 15 -4.53 17.00 -16.88
C ILE A 15 -5.64 17.93 -16.38
N GLU A 16 -5.41 19.24 -16.46
CA GLU A 16 -6.34 20.24 -15.90
C GLU A 16 -7.39 20.74 -16.91
N THR A 17 -7.18 20.52 -18.22
CA THR A 17 -8.05 21.05 -19.27
C THR A 17 -8.25 20.06 -20.41
N VAL A 18 -9.37 20.20 -21.13
CA VAL A 18 -9.65 19.40 -22.34
C VAL A 18 -8.56 19.59 -23.40
N ARG A 19 -8.03 20.81 -23.56
CA ARG A 19 -6.92 21.05 -24.50
C ARG A 19 -5.65 20.30 -24.08
N ALA A 20 -5.35 20.27 -22.78
CA ALA A 20 -4.22 19.50 -22.27
C ALA A 20 -4.43 17.99 -22.45
N LEU A 21 -5.69 17.53 -22.38
CA LEU A 21 -6.04 16.14 -22.69
C LEU A 21 -5.78 15.82 -24.16
N ASP A 22 -6.24 16.66 -25.09
CA ASP A 22 -6.02 16.46 -26.53
C ASP A 22 -4.51 16.39 -26.82
N GLY A 23 -3.74 17.34 -26.30
CA GLY A 23 -2.28 17.33 -26.46
C GLY A 23 -1.59 16.13 -25.82
N PHE A 24 -2.06 15.66 -24.65
CA PHE A 24 -1.55 14.43 -24.05
C PHE A 24 -1.83 13.22 -24.95
N LEU A 25 -3.06 13.07 -25.44
CA LEU A 25 -3.44 11.94 -26.30
C LEU A 25 -2.64 11.89 -27.61
N GLU A 26 -2.23 13.04 -28.15
CA GLU A 26 -1.32 13.09 -29.30
C GLU A 26 0.09 12.51 -29.01
N THR A 27 0.51 12.47 -27.74
CA THR A 27 1.81 11.90 -27.34
C THR A 27 1.74 10.41 -27.02
N VAL A 28 0.54 9.85 -26.84
CA VAL A 28 0.34 8.44 -26.50
C VAL A 28 0.37 7.60 -27.77
N SER A 29 1.14 6.52 -27.76
CA SER A 29 1.20 5.62 -28.92
C SER A 29 -0.08 4.79 -29.08
N ASP A 30 -0.41 4.39 -30.31
CA ASP A 30 -1.54 3.48 -30.60
C ASP A 30 -1.49 2.19 -29.76
N ARG A 31 -0.27 1.72 -29.45
CA ARG A 31 -0.04 0.55 -28.59
C ARG A 31 -0.50 0.80 -27.15
N GLU A 32 -0.19 1.97 -26.60
CA GLU A 32 -0.62 2.34 -25.25
C GLU A 32 -2.13 2.57 -25.19
N ILE A 33 -2.73 3.17 -26.22
CA ILE A 33 -4.20 3.28 -26.33
C ILE A 33 -4.84 1.90 -26.39
N ALA A 34 -4.28 0.97 -27.16
CA ALA A 34 -4.80 -0.40 -27.27
C ALA A 34 -4.71 -1.18 -25.94
N ASN A 35 -3.74 -0.86 -25.09
CA ASN A 35 -3.62 -1.41 -23.74
C ASN A 35 -4.65 -0.81 -22.76
N GLY A 36 -5.26 0.32 -23.12
CA GLY A 36 -6.12 1.11 -22.26
C GLY A 36 -5.34 2.15 -21.46
N LEU A 37 -6.04 3.22 -21.06
CA LEU A 37 -5.54 4.26 -20.17
C LEU A 37 -6.51 4.41 -19.01
N VAL A 38 -5.98 4.65 -17.81
CA VAL A 38 -6.81 4.92 -16.64
C VAL A 38 -6.90 6.43 -16.44
N VAL A 39 -8.13 6.92 -16.33
CA VAL A 39 -8.46 8.31 -16.01
C VAL A 39 -9.15 8.32 -14.67
N GLU A 40 -8.60 9.10 -13.75
CA GLU A 40 -9.12 9.26 -12.39
C GLU A 40 -9.01 10.73 -11.98
N GLU A 41 -9.84 11.12 -11.02
CA GLU A 41 -9.79 12.44 -10.39
C GLU A 41 -8.49 12.55 -9.59
N ASP A 42 -7.71 13.60 -9.82
CA ASP A 42 -6.56 13.91 -8.98
C ASP A 42 -7.04 14.52 -7.66
N VAL A 43 -6.74 13.83 -6.56
CA VAL A 43 -7.20 14.23 -5.22
C VAL A 43 -6.01 14.78 -4.44
N GLU A 44 -5.90 16.11 -4.44
CA GLU A 44 -4.91 16.84 -3.65
C GLU A 44 -5.08 16.62 -2.14
N ASN A 45 -3.98 16.79 -1.39
CA ASN A 45 -3.96 16.66 0.07
C ASN A 45 -4.49 15.31 0.57
N SER A 46 -4.28 14.26 -0.21
CA SER A 46 -4.71 12.90 0.09
C SER A 46 -3.68 12.12 0.92
N THR A 47 -4.16 11.05 1.55
CA THR A 47 -3.33 10.05 2.23
C THR A 47 -3.62 8.68 1.65
N THR A 48 -2.57 7.93 1.31
CA THR A 48 -2.67 6.55 0.84
C THR A 48 -2.48 5.57 2.00
N TYR A 49 -3.33 4.55 2.04
CA TYR A 49 -3.32 3.48 3.00
C TYR A 49 -3.11 2.14 2.29
N SER A 50 -2.22 1.31 2.83
CA SER A 50 -2.11 -0.09 2.45
C SER A 50 -3.12 -0.90 3.24
N VAL A 51 -3.98 -1.62 2.53
CA VAL A 51 -5.00 -2.50 3.12
C VAL A 51 -4.90 -3.85 2.47
N GLY A 52 -4.90 -4.92 3.25
CA GLY A 52 -4.72 -6.22 2.63
C GLY A 52 -4.83 -7.40 3.56
N GLN A 53 -4.59 -8.56 2.98
CA GLN A 53 -4.55 -9.85 3.66
C GLN A 53 -3.33 -10.63 3.19
N VAL A 54 -2.60 -11.21 4.14
CA VAL A 54 -1.54 -12.18 3.91
C VAL A 54 -1.95 -13.50 4.56
N GLN A 55 -1.66 -14.60 3.88
CA GLN A 55 -1.93 -15.95 4.34
C GLN A 55 -0.71 -16.84 4.07
N ILE A 56 -0.20 -17.49 5.12
CA ILE A 56 0.81 -18.54 5.03
C ILE A 56 0.25 -19.74 5.79
N GLU A 57 0.07 -20.87 5.11
CA GLU A 57 -0.64 -22.03 5.65
C GLU A 57 -2.05 -21.64 6.17
N ASP A 58 -2.34 -21.94 7.43
CA ASP A 58 -3.56 -21.59 8.15
C ASP A 58 -3.48 -20.22 8.87
N HIS A 59 -2.32 -19.56 8.82
CA HIS A 59 -2.09 -18.27 9.45
C HIS A 59 -2.53 -17.14 8.52
N ILE A 60 -3.57 -16.43 8.95
CA ILE A 60 -4.12 -15.28 8.23
C ILE A 60 -3.85 -14.01 9.03
N GLY A 61 -3.30 -13.00 8.36
CA GLY A 61 -3.18 -11.63 8.87
C GLY A 61 -3.86 -10.64 7.94
N SER A 62 -4.81 -9.86 8.44
CA SER A 62 -5.43 -8.75 7.70
C SER A 62 -4.98 -7.42 8.28
N TYR A 63 -4.73 -6.43 7.43
CA TYR A 63 -4.11 -5.19 7.89
C TYR A 63 -4.70 -3.93 7.26
N LEU A 64 -4.54 -2.85 8.02
CA LEU A 64 -4.70 -1.47 7.59
C LEU A 64 -3.45 -0.71 8.03
N GLY A 65 -2.83 0.02 7.12
CA GLY A 65 -1.66 0.82 7.44
C GLY A 65 -1.56 2.08 6.60
N ARG A 66 -0.92 3.10 7.16
CA ARG A 66 -0.63 4.34 6.42
C ARG A 66 0.68 4.16 5.65
N GLN A 67 0.68 4.60 4.39
CA GLN A 67 1.91 4.71 3.59
C GLN A 67 2.61 6.03 3.87
N TYR A 68 3.93 5.96 3.89
CA TYR A 68 4.80 7.12 3.97
C TYR A 68 5.47 7.32 2.63
N THR A 69 5.72 8.58 2.30
CA THR A 69 6.45 8.96 1.11
C THR A 69 7.64 9.82 1.49
N SER A 70 8.72 9.67 0.74
CA SER A 70 9.87 10.58 0.75
C SER A 70 9.95 11.25 -0.62
N HIS A 71 10.96 12.10 -0.81
CA HIS A 71 11.40 12.52 -2.13
C HIS A 71 12.70 11.79 -2.46
N ASP A 72 12.86 11.42 -3.73
CA ASP A 72 14.17 11.00 -4.25
C ASP A 72 15.07 12.21 -4.53
N GLU A 73 16.28 11.95 -5.02
CA GLU A 73 17.25 13.02 -5.35
C GLU A 73 16.74 13.97 -6.44
N ASP A 74 15.82 13.51 -7.29
CA ASP A 74 15.22 14.27 -8.38
C ASP A 74 13.98 15.05 -7.90
N GLY A 75 13.66 15.00 -6.60
CA GLY A 75 12.54 15.69 -5.98
C GLY A 75 11.19 15.00 -6.23
N SER A 76 11.17 13.81 -6.82
CA SER A 76 9.96 13.06 -7.09
C SER A 76 9.50 12.31 -5.86
N LYS A 77 8.19 12.26 -5.63
CA LYS A 77 7.60 11.61 -4.47
C LYS A 77 7.69 10.08 -4.64
N VAL A 78 8.38 9.42 -3.71
CA VAL A 78 8.62 7.97 -3.72
C VAL A 78 8.08 7.33 -2.45
N TYR A 79 7.74 6.05 -2.54
CA TYR A 79 7.34 5.26 -1.37
C TYR A 79 8.50 5.16 -0.37
N ALA A 80 8.23 5.42 0.91
CA ALA A 80 9.22 5.41 1.99
C ALA A 80 8.86 4.46 3.14
N GLY A 81 7.91 3.56 2.88
CA GLY A 81 7.47 2.55 3.82
C GLY A 81 6.03 2.71 4.29
N SER A 82 5.66 1.88 5.25
CA SER A 82 4.29 1.77 5.74
C SER A 82 4.27 1.40 7.21
N ARG A 83 3.30 1.92 7.96
CA ARG A 83 3.03 1.46 9.33
C ARG A 83 1.70 0.72 9.35
N LEU A 84 1.78 -0.60 9.49
CA LEU A 84 0.67 -1.51 9.43
C LEU A 84 0.16 -1.85 10.83
N ARG A 85 -1.16 -1.89 10.97
CA ARG A 85 -1.87 -2.58 12.04
C ARG A 85 -2.34 -3.92 11.47
N VAL A 86 -1.66 -5.00 11.80
CA VAL A 86 -1.97 -6.36 11.33
C VAL A 86 -2.74 -7.08 12.43
N VAL A 87 -3.88 -7.66 12.08
CA VAL A 87 -4.80 -8.37 12.97
C VAL A 87 -4.85 -9.83 12.55
N ARG A 88 -4.89 -10.75 13.52
CA ARG A 88 -5.12 -12.17 13.26
C ARG A 88 -6.50 -12.37 12.64
N GLY A 89 -6.56 -13.12 11.55
CA GLY A 89 -7.80 -13.48 10.86
C GLY A 89 -8.10 -12.62 9.64
N GLY A 90 -9.29 -12.85 9.06
CA GLY A 90 -9.71 -12.24 7.80
C GLY A 90 -10.29 -10.83 7.92
N TRP A 91 -10.95 -10.39 6.84
CA TRP A 91 -11.57 -9.07 6.73
C TRP A 91 -12.48 -8.70 7.90
N ASP A 92 -13.29 -9.65 8.38
CA ASP A 92 -14.18 -9.41 9.51
C ASP A 92 -13.39 -9.10 10.78
N ALA A 93 -12.30 -9.82 11.06
CA ALA A 93 -11.45 -9.57 12.22
C ALA A 93 -10.85 -8.15 12.18
N LEU A 94 -10.38 -7.71 11.01
CA LEU A 94 -9.90 -6.34 10.81
C LEU A 94 -11.03 -5.31 11.01
N LEU A 95 -12.23 -5.56 10.47
CA LEU A 95 -13.39 -4.67 10.61
C LEU A 95 -13.89 -4.53 12.06
N HIS A 96 -13.69 -5.53 12.90
CA HIS A 96 -13.99 -5.45 14.33
C HIS A 96 -13.00 -4.55 15.09
N GLN A 97 -11.76 -4.43 14.61
CA GLN A 97 -10.70 -3.64 15.27
C GLN A 97 -10.69 -2.16 14.84
N VAL A 98 -11.33 -1.81 13.72
CA VAL A 98 -11.40 -0.43 13.24
C VAL A 98 -12.55 0.35 13.88
N GLN A 99 -12.22 1.35 14.68
CA GLN A 99 -13.20 2.18 15.40
C GLN A 99 -13.61 3.45 14.61
N SER A 100 -12.70 3.98 13.77
CA SER A 100 -12.96 5.19 13.00
C SER A 100 -13.86 4.89 11.79
N PRO A 101 -14.92 5.69 11.52
CA PRO A 101 -15.72 5.55 10.31
C PRO A 101 -14.91 5.64 9.02
N VAL A 102 -13.84 6.45 9.01
CA VAL A 102 -12.93 6.56 7.85
C VAL A 102 -12.11 5.29 7.69
N ALA A 103 -11.54 4.76 8.78
CA ALA A 103 -10.80 3.50 8.76
C ALA A 103 -11.68 2.34 8.32
N ARG A 104 -12.93 2.29 8.79
CA ARG A 104 -13.91 1.30 8.35
C ARG A 104 -14.18 1.40 6.85
N ARG A 105 -14.40 2.61 6.32
CA ARG A 105 -14.63 2.82 4.89
C ARG A 105 -13.43 2.43 4.02
N ILE A 106 -12.21 2.71 4.48
CA ILE A 106 -10.98 2.25 3.82
C ILE A 106 -10.98 0.72 3.66
N VAL A 107 -11.25 -0.01 4.75
CA VAL A 107 -11.25 -1.48 4.76
C VAL A 107 -12.39 -2.04 3.92
N GLU A 108 -13.60 -1.47 4.03
CA GLU A 108 -14.74 -1.90 3.22
C GLU A 108 -14.51 -1.71 1.72
N ASN A 109 -13.88 -0.62 1.31
CA ASN A 109 -13.55 -0.39 -0.10
C ASN A 109 -12.53 -1.42 -0.62
N ALA A 110 -11.48 -1.71 0.15
CA ALA A 110 -10.52 -2.75 -0.20
C ALA A 110 -11.18 -4.14 -0.28
N ARG A 111 -12.02 -4.49 0.69
CA ARG A 111 -12.76 -5.76 0.71
C ARG A 111 -13.69 -5.90 -0.51
N ARG A 112 -14.45 -4.87 -0.86
CA ARG A 112 -15.33 -4.90 -2.04
C ARG A 112 -14.55 -5.13 -3.33
N TYR A 113 -13.37 -4.51 -3.44
CA TYR A 113 -12.47 -4.73 -4.57
C TYR A 113 -11.93 -6.17 -4.58
N ASP A 114 -11.46 -6.67 -3.43
CA ASP A 114 -10.98 -8.06 -3.26
C ASP A 114 -12.02 -9.08 -3.70
N GLU A 115 -13.26 -8.95 -3.21
CA GLU A 115 -14.36 -9.84 -3.54
C GLU A 115 -14.68 -9.82 -5.05
N ALA A 116 -14.72 -8.63 -5.66
CA ALA A 116 -14.94 -8.50 -7.10
C ALA A 116 -13.78 -9.11 -7.92
N ALA A 117 -12.54 -8.87 -7.50
CA ALA A 117 -11.35 -9.44 -8.14
C ALA A 117 -11.35 -10.97 -8.10
N LEU A 118 -11.64 -11.57 -6.95
CA LEU A 118 -11.73 -13.02 -6.79
C LEU A 118 -12.83 -13.61 -7.67
N GLN A 119 -13.99 -12.96 -7.73
CA GLN A 119 -15.13 -13.42 -8.53
C GLN A 119 -14.83 -13.41 -10.04
N HIS A 120 -14.08 -12.41 -10.52
CA HIS A 120 -13.92 -12.18 -11.96
C HIS A 120 -12.59 -12.66 -12.54
N LEU A 121 -11.54 -12.80 -11.72
CA LEU A 121 -10.20 -13.11 -12.21
C LEU A 121 -9.76 -14.56 -11.95
N GLY A 122 -10.53 -15.34 -11.18
CA GLY A 122 -10.14 -16.70 -10.80
C GLY A 122 -8.78 -16.75 -10.08
N LEU A 123 -8.45 -15.69 -9.34
CA LEU A 123 -7.14 -15.48 -8.73
C LEU A 123 -6.94 -16.41 -7.53
N VAL A 124 -5.72 -16.94 -7.40
CA VAL A 124 -5.20 -17.52 -6.16
C VAL A 124 -3.97 -16.72 -5.74
N ALA A 125 -4.07 -15.96 -4.65
CA ALA A 125 -2.97 -15.15 -4.13
C ALA A 125 -2.94 -15.21 -2.60
N SER A 126 -1.79 -15.63 -2.06
CA SER A 126 -1.51 -15.68 -0.62
C SER A 126 -1.28 -14.30 -0.01
N ARG A 127 -0.92 -13.30 -0.82
CA ARG A 127 -0.81 -11.90 -0.42
C ARG A 127 -1.68 -11.05 -1.34
N ARG A 128 -2.58 -10.25 -0.76
CA ARG A 128 -3.41 -9.30 -1.49
C ARG A 128 -3.37 -7.94 -0.82
N ASN A 129 -2.78 -6.94 -1.48
CA ASN A 129 -2.70 -5.56 -1.01
C ASN A 129 -3.45 -4.61 -1.94
N TYR A 130 -4.06 -3.58 -1.35
CA TYR A 130 -4.78 -2.52 -2.02
C TYR A 130 -4.31 -1.18 -1.48
N ASP A 131 -3.93 -0.28 -2.38
CA ASP A 131 -3.60 1.09 -2.03
C ASP A 131 -4.89 1.91 -2.10
N VAL A 132 -5.35 2.33 -0.92
CA VAL A 132 -6.60 3.07 -0.75
C VAL A 132 -6.30 4.53 -0.49
N LEU A 133 -6.73 5.40 -1.40
CA LEU A 133 -6.62 6.84 -1.25
C LEU A 133 -7.76 7.36 -0.37
N VAL A 134 -7.43 8.34 0.48
CA VAL A 134 -8.39 9.14 1.23
C VAL A 134 -8.08 10.61 1.04
N GLY A 135 -9.01 11.36 0.45
CA GLY A 135 -8.93 12.81 0.28
C GLY A 135 -9.36 13.59 1.53
N PRO A 136 -9.27 14.92 1.48
CA PRO A 136 -9.76 15.79 2.56
C PRO A 136 -11.29 15.66 2.76
N ILE A 137 -11.76 16.09 3.94
CA ILE A 137 -13.20 16.27 4.18
C ILE A 137 -13.63 17.51 3.41
N THR A 138 -14.61 17.34 2.52
CA THR A 138 -15.25 18.43 1.78
C THR A 138 -16.75 18.48 2.10
N GLU A 139 -17.46 19.49 1.60
CA GLU A 139 -18.93 19.55 1.67
C GLU A 139 -19.60 18.32 1.02
N ASN A 140 -18.95 17.73 0.01
CA ASN A 140 -19.39 16.52 -0.67
C ASN A 140 -18.94 15.22 0.05
N GLY A 141 -18.43 15.35 1.28
CA GLY A 141 -17.87 14.25 2.06
C GLY A 141 -16.38 14.00 1.80
N VAL A 142 -15.93 12.80 2.16
CA VAL A 142 -14.54 12.35 1.98
C VAL A 142 -14.47 11.41 0.79
N ARG A 143 -13.61 11.76 -0.19
CA ARG A 143 -13.23 10.85 -1.28
C ARG A 143 -12.41 9.70 -0.71
N CYS A 144 -12.82 8.47 -1.00
CA CYS A 144 -12.11 7.28 -0.58
C CYS A 144 -12.29 6.17 -1.62
N GLY A 145 -11.20 5.65 -2.16
CA GLY A 145 -11.23 4.69 -3.25
C GLY A 145 -9.95 3.87 -3.35
N VAL A 146 -10.04 2.68 -3.93
CA VAL A 146 -8.89 1.83 -4.24
C VAL A 146 -8.24 2.38 -5.52
N LEU A 147 -6.96 2.74 -5.45
CA LEU A 147 -6.17 3.21 -6.58
C LEU A 147 -5.57 2.04 -7.36
N GLU A 148 -4.87 1.15 -6.65
CA GLU A 148 -4.15 0.04 -7.25
C GLU A 148 -4.20 -1.21 -6.37
N GLN A 149 -4.01 -2.37 -7.03
CA GLN A 149 -3.81 -3.65 -6.37
C GLN A 149 -2.35 -4.09 -6.51
N SER A 150 -1.84 -4.78 -5.49
CA SER A 150 -0.52 -5.40 -5.50
C SER A 150 -0.57 -6.80 -4.89
N TRP A 151 -0.62 -7.82 -5.75
CA TRP A 151 -0.66 -9.24 -5.38
C TRP A 151 0.68 -9.97 -5.60
N ARG A 152 1.76 -9.27 -5.28
CA ARG A 152 3.15 -9.77 -5.33
C ARG A 152 3.89 -9.34 -4.08
N VAL A 153 5.08 -9.88 -3.83
CA VAL A 153 5.98 -9.31 -2.82
C VAL A 153 6.26 -7.84 -3.17
N GLY A 154 6.20 -6.97 -2.17
CA GLY A 154 6.34 -5.53 -2.33
C GLY A 154 6.95 -4.87 -1.10
N GLY A 155 6.95 -3.53 -1.09
CA GLY A 155 7.57 -2.75 -0.01
C GLY A 155 7.05 -3.15 1.37
N ALA A 156 5.74 -3.28 1.55
CA ALA A 156 5.14 -3.62 2.85
C ALA A 156 5.44 -5.07 3.35
N SER A 157 5.91 -5.97 2.47
CA SER A 157 6.00 -7.40 2.77
C SER A 157 6.86 -7.79 3.97
N PRO A 158 8.03 -7.17 4.22
CA PRO A 158 8.78 -7.45 5.44
C PRO A 158 8.01 -7.18 6.73
N ALA A 159 7.22 -6.09 6.78
CA ALA A 159 6.37 -5.80 7.94
C ALA A 159 5.21 -6.79 8.08
N GLU A 160 4.65 -7.26 6.96
CA GLU A 160 3.61 -8.31 6.94
C GLU A 160 4.16 -9.64 7.47
N VAL A 161 5.35 -10.05 7.03
CA VAL A 161 5.99 -11.30 7.44
C VAL A 161 6.33 -11.27 8.93
N LEU A 162 6.97 -10.21 9.44
CA LEU A 162 7.24 -10.09 10.88
C LEU A 162 5.96 -10.16 11.71
N ALA A 163 4.91 -9.47 11.27
CA ALA A 163 3.64 -9.50 11.97
C ALA A 163 3.02 -10.90 11.96
N LEU A 164 3.01 -11.58 10.82
CA LEU A 164 2.43 -12.92 10.70
C LEU A 164 3.24 -13.96 11.49
N GLU A 165 4.57 -13.86 11.48
CA GLU A 165 5.45 -14.70 12.30
C GLU A 165 5.13 -14.52 13.79
N LYS A 166 5.01 -13.27 14.27
CA LYS A 166 4.68 -13.02 15.68
C LYS A 166 3.29 -13.54 16.06
N LEU A 167 2.32 -13.41 15.16
CA LEU A 167 0.99 -14.00 15.35
C LEU A 167 1.07 -15.55 15.35
N ALA A 168 1.88 -16.17 14.50
CA ALA A 168 2.03 -17.62 14.48
C ALA A 168 2.69 -18.17 15.76
N GLN A 169 3.67 -17.45 16.31
CA GLN A 169 4.42 -17.89 17.49
C GLN A 169 3.66 -17.76 18.82
N ASP A 170 2.64 -16.91 18.89
CA ASP A 170 1.92 -16.62 20.13
C ASP A 170 0.43 -16.41 19.85
N GLU A 171 -0.38 -17.43 20.13
CA GLU A 171 -1.83 -17.43 19.91
C GLU A 171 -2.56 -16.35 20.75
N THR A 172 -1.97 -15.89 21.85
CA THR A 172 -2.57 -14.85 22.70
C THR A 172 -2.47 -13.46 22.06
N VAL A 173 -1.61 -13.29 21.06
CA VAL A 173 -1.49 -12.03 20.30
C VAL A 173 -2.63 -11.98 19.29
N THR A 174 -3.43 -10.92 19.39
CA THR A 174 -4.56 -10.67 18.48
C THR A 174 -4.19 -9.71 17.36
N ALA A 175 -3.22 -8.82 17.60
CA ALA A 175 -2.75 -7.89 16.59
C ALA A 175 -1.34 -7.35 16.88
N VAL A 176 -0.66 -6.89 15.83
CA VAL A 176 0.68 -6.32 15.86
C VAL A 176 0.67 -4.98 15.14
N GLN A 177 1.47 -4.03 15.61
CA GLN A 177 1.83 -2.85 14.82
C GLN A 177 3.24 -3.05 14.30
N ALA A 178 3.39 -3.12 12.98
CA ALA A 178 4.66 -3.31 12.32
C ALA A 178 4.95 -2.15 11.37
N VAL A 179 6.20 -1.72 11.30
CA VAL A 179 6.64 -0.68 10.38
C VAL A 179 7.61 -1.27 9.38
N LEU A 180 7.52 -0.82 8.14
CA LEU A 180 8.62 -0.84 7.17
C LEU A 180 9.08 0.60 6.97
N ARG A 181 10.39 0.82 6.92
CA ARG A 181 10.97 2.06 6.41
C ARG A 181 11.89 1.78 5.24
N GLU A 182 11.83 2.68 4.26
CA GLU A 182 12.74 2.78 3.14
C GLU A 182 13.35 4.18 3.17
N SER A 183 14.67 4.26 3.28
CA SER A 183 15.40 5.54 3.27
C SER A 183 16.39 5.57 2.13
N TYR A 184 16.44 6.73 1.46
CA TYR A 184 17.32 7.04 0.35
C TYR A 184 18.43 7.97 0.83
N GLY A 185 19.67 7.74 0.38
CA GLY A 185 20.82 8.58 0.75
C GLY A 185 21.47 8.17 2.06
N GLN A 186 21.57 9.08 3.05
CA GLN A 186 22.41 8.80 4.22
C GLN A 186 21.96 7.55 5.00
N PRO A 187 22.92 6.71 5.46
CA PRO A 187 22.62 5.49 6.18
C PRO A 187 21.69 5.73 7.37
N SER A 188 20.58 5.01 7.39
CA SER A 188 19.80 4.89 8.62
C SER A 188 20.62 4.15 9.67
N THR A 189 20.63 4.66 10.90
CA THR A 189 21.05 3.89 12.07
C THR A 189 19.98 2.85 12.37
N PHE A 190 20.35 1.56 12.30
CA PHE A 190 19.47 0.45 12.67
C PHE A 190 19.54 0.20 14.18
N ASN A 191 18.41 -0.16 14.77
CA ASN A 191 18.33 -0.68 16.13
C ASN A 191 18.66 -2.19 16.14
N GLU A 192 19.03 -2.74 17.29
CA GLU A 192 19.31 -4.18 17.43
C GLU A 192 18.12 -5.06 17.03
N ASP A 193 16.90 -4.60 17.30
CA ASP A 193 15.66 -5.32 16.98
C ASP A 193 15.13 -5.04 15.55
N ASP A 194 15.86 -4.29 14.73
CA ASP A 194 15.44 -4.05 13.34
C ASP A 194 15.75 -5.26 12.47
N PHE A 195 14.73 -5.78 11.80
CA PHE A 195 14.91 -6.73 10.72
C PHE A 195 15.43 -5.96 9.49
N VAL A 196 16.75 -5.97 9.31
CA VAL A 196 17.41 -5.33 8.17
C VAL A 196 17.09 -6.13 6.90
N VAL A 197 16.30 -5.52 6.03
CA VAL A 197 15.84 -6.14 4.77
C VAL A 197 16.88 -5.94 3.66
N TYR A 198 17.45 -4.72 3.59
CA TYR A 198 18.40 -4.37 2.55
C TYR A 198 19.30 -3.20 3.00
N VAL A 199 20.59 -3.30 2.69
CA VAL A 199 21.57 -2.23 2.80
C VAL A 199 22.48 -2.31 1.58
N GLY A 200 22.46 -1.29 0.74
CA GLY A 200 23.23 -1.25 -0.49
C GLY A 200 22.83 -0.06 -1.35
N ASP A 201 22.97 -0.19 -2.65
CA ASP A 201 22.63 0.84 -3.62
C ASP A 201 21.42 0.42 -4.46
N ASP A 202 20.60 1.38 -4.88
CA ASP A 202 19.52 1.17 -5.84
C ASP A 202 20.06 0.95 -7.27
N ASP A 203 19.14 0.75 -8.23
CA ASP A 203 19.49 0.51 -9.64
C ASP A 203 20.27 1.67 -10.30
N PHE A 204 20.31 2.85 -9.66
CA PHE A 204 21.05 4.03 -10.10
C PHE A 204 22.37 4.22 -9.32
N GLY A 205 22.74 3.29 -8.45
CA GLY A 205 23.94 3.37 -7.62
C GLY A 205 23.80 4.33 -6.44
N ARG A 206 22.57 4.66 -6.03
CA ARG A 206 22.29 5.57 -4.90
C ARG A 206 22.01 4.75 -3.64
N PRO A 207 22.50 5.16 -2.46
CA PRO A 207 22.28 4.39 -1.24
C PRO A 207 20.80 4.17 -0.90
N LEU A 208 20.45 2.92 -0.61
CA LEU A 208 19.12 2.44 -0.30
C LEU A 208 19.15 1.51 0.92
N HIS A 209 18.33 1.83 1.90
CA HIS A 209 18.26 1.11 3.16
C HIS A 209 16.81 0.76 3.46
N LYS A 210 16.56 -0.51 3.78
CA LYS A 210 15.22 -1.01 4.13
C LYS A 210 15.28 -1.81 5.41
N TYR A 211 14.38 -1.52 6.34
CA TYR A 211 14.19 -2.34 7.53
C TYR A 211 12.71 -2.46 7.87
N ALA A 212 12.38 -3.51 8.59
CA ALA A 212 11.10 -3.66 9.25
C ALA A 212 11.26 -3.92 10.74
N ARG A 213 10.24 -3.59 11.51
CA ARG A 213 10.23 -3.79 12.96
C ARG A 213 8.80 -3.91 13.48
N ILE A 214 8.63 -4.77 14.48
CA ILE A 214 7.44 -4.76 15.33
C ILE A 214 7.57 -3.65 16.37
N GLU A 215 6.66 -2.69 16.34
CA GLU A 215 6.67 -1.57 17.29
C GLU A 215 5.77 -1.82 18.50
N LYS A 216 4.68 -2.58 18.34
CA LYS A 216 3.72 -2.88 19.40
C LYS A 216 3.05 -4.23 19.19
N ILE A 217 2.79 -4.93 20.28
CA ILE A 217 2.07 -6.21 20.33
C ILE A 217 0.81 -6.01 21.17
N TYR A 218 -0.28 -6.66 20.77
CA TYR A 218 -1.59 -6.48 21.39
C TYR A 218 -2.20 -7.86 21.62
N HIS A 219 -2.73 -8.04 22.82
CA HIS A 219 -3.41 -9.25 23.26
C HIS A 219 -4.91 -8.93 23.39
N ASP A 220 -5.75 -9.96 23.40
CA ASP A 220 -7.14 -9.78 23.83
C ASP A 220 -7.14 -9.38 25.31
N PRO A 221 -8.05 -8.48 25.77
CA PRO A 221 -8.16 -8.12 27.17
C PRO A 221 -8.46 -9.30 28.10
#